data_AF-A0A9P0LTH6-F1
#
_entry.id   AF-A0A9P0LTH6-F1
#
_cell.length_a   1.000
_cell.length_b   1.000
_cell.length_c   1.000
_cell.angle_alpha   90.00
_cell.angle_beta   90.00
_cell.angle_gamma   90.00
#
_symmetry.space_group_name_H-M   'P 1'
#
loop_
_entity.id
_entity.type
_entity.pdbx_description
1 polymer ?
#
loop_
_entity_poly.entity_id
_entity_poly.type
_entity_poly.pdbx_seq_one_letter_code
_entity_poly.pdbx_strand_id
1 'polypeptide(L)'
;MIAYELMILYRLMPKPELRTALKRTSETIFQKGGIIRKLENLGTRDLPFKISVHGVVYNKADYFLFEFNAPPSSIASLFDEYIRDV
;
A
#
# COMPACT_ATOMS: atom_id res chain seq x y z
N MET A 1 1.15 -19.52 -9.87
CA MET A 1 0.84 -18.52 -8.82
C MET A 1 0.35 -17.27 -9.54
N ILE A 2 -0.78 -16.69 -9.14
CA ILE A 2 -1.39 -15.54 -9.84
C ILE A 2 -0.64 -14.26 -9.44
N ALA A 3 -0.37 -13.41 -10.42
CA ALA A 3 0.25 -12.10 -10.20
C ALA A 3 -0.83 -11.04 -9.99
N TYR A 4 -0.60 -10.17 -9.02
CA TYR A 4 -1.43 -9.04 -8.66
C TYR A 4 -0.58 -7.77 -8.62
N GLU A 5 -1.25 -6.65 -8.92
CA GLU A 5 -0.69 -5.31 -8.77
C GLU A 5 -1.48 -4.57 -7.69
N LEU A 6 -0.76 -3.96 -6.75
CA LEU A 6 -1.33 -3.11 -5.70
C LEU A 6 -0.72 -1.72 -5.82
N MET A 7 -1.56 -0.77 -6.24
CA MET A 7 -1.25 0.66 -6.15
C MET A 7 -1.71 1.16 -4.78
N ILE A 8 -0.75 1.53 -3.94
CA ILE A 8 -1.02 2.07 -2.60
C ILE A 8 -0.68 3.56 -2.54
N LEU A 9 -1.54 4.32 -1.88
CA LEU A 9 -1.41 5.74 -1.64
C LEU A 9 -1.10 5.95 -0.16
N TYR A 10 0.13 6.33 0.16
CA TYR A 10 0.48 6.69 1.52
C TYR A 10 0.21 8.18 1.76
N ARG A 11 -0.23 8.52 2.97
CA ARG A 11 -0.22 9.91 3.41
C ARG A 11 1.21 10.45 3.41
N LEU A 12 1.37 11.77 3.23
CA LEU A 12 2.69 12.39 3.35
C LEU A 12 3.26 12.16 4.74
N MET A 13 4.47 11.60 4.76
CA MET A 13 5.20 11.24 5.97
C MET A 13 6.67 11.62 5.83
N PRO A 14 7.38 11.90 6.94
CA PRO A 14 8.83 11.90 6.96
C PRO A 14 9.37 10.53 6.50
N LYS A 15 10.53 10.55 5.84
CA LYS A 15 11.18 9.35 5.27
C LYS A 15 11.30 8.15 6.23
N PRO A 16 11.62 8.33 7.54
CA PRO A 16 11.67 7.21 8.49
C PRO A 16 10.31 6.53 8.69
N GLU A 17 9.24 7.32 8.80
CA GLU A 17 7.88 6.83 9.03
C GLU A 17 7.34 6.12 7.77
N LEU A 18 7.60 6.69 6.59
CA LEU A 18 7.27 6.06 5.31
C LEU A 18 7.96 4.70 5.14
N ARG A 19 9.22 4.58 5.53
CA ARG A 19 9.95 3.30 5.50
C ARG A 19 9.28 2.25 6.39
N THR A 20 8.83 2.65 7.58
CA THR A 20 8.13 1.76 8.51
C THR A 20 6.79 1.31 7.94
N ALA A 21 6.02 2.23 7.35
CA ALA A 21 4.76 1.90 6.67
C ALA A 21 4.97 0.92 5.51
N LEU A 22 5.95 1.19 4.63
CA LEU A 22 6.31 0.29 3.53
C LEU A 22 6.73 -1.11 4.02
N LYS A 23 7.50 -1.17 5.11
CA LYS A 23 7.92 -2.44 5.72
C LYS A 23 6.71 -3.23 6.22
N ARG A 24 5.79 -2.57 6.94
CA ARG A 24 4.56 -3.18 7.45
C ARG A 24 3.69 -3.75 6.32
N THR A 25 3.44 -2.96 5.26
CA THR A 25 2.69 -3.43 4.09
C THR A 25 3.36 -4.63 3.43
N SER A 26 4.69 -4.59 3.29
CA SER A 26 5.45 -5.70 2.71
C SER A 26 5.38 -6.97 3.58
N GLU A 27 5.51 -6.82 4.90
CA GLU A 27 5.41 -7.91 5.87
C GLU A 27 4.01 -8.56 5.83
N THR A 28 2.94 -7.76 5.74
CA THR A 28 1.57 -8.26 5.56
C THR A 28 1.45 -9.13 4.31
N ILE A 29 2.02 -8.72 3.17
CA ILE A 29 2.02 -9.55 1.94
C ILE A 29 2.72 -10.90 2.20
N PHE A 30 3.89 -10.89 2.84
CA PHE A 30 4.63 -12.12 3.13
C PHE A 30 3.90 -13.03 4.13
N GLN A 31 3.30 -12.47 5.18
CA GLN A 31 2.55 -13.23 6.19
C GLN A 31 1.34 -13.96 5.58
N LYS A 32 0.75 -13.42 4.52
CA LYS A 32 -0.35 -14.05 3.79
C LYS A 32 0.09 -14.99 2.66
N GLY A 33 1.37 -15.37 2.63
CA GLY A 33 1.94 -16.27 1.63
C GLY A 33 2.17 -15.64 0.27
N GLY A 34 2.19 -14.30 0.20
CA GLY A 34 2.52 -13.55 -1.00
C GLY A 34 4.03 -13.40 -1.19
N ILE A 35 4.48 -13.29 -2.44
CA ILE A 35 5.87 -13.05 -2.82
C ILE A 35 5.94 -11.78 -3.65
N ILE A 36 6.58 -10.75 -3.11
CA ILE A 36 6.81 -9.47 -3.80
C ILE A 36 7.85 -9.67 -4.90
N ARG A 37 7.49 -9.26 -6.12
CA ARG A 37 8.36 -9.29 -7.32
C ARG A 37 9.06 -7.96 -7.52
N LYS A 38 8.33 -6.87 -7.30
CA LYS A 38 8.79 -5.52 -7.61
C LYS A 38 8.10 -4.51 -6.69
N LEU A 39 8.85 -3.49 -6.30
CA LEU A 39 8.36 -2.33 -5.57
C LEU A 39 8.86 -1.08 -6.28
N GLU A 40 7.95 -0.27 -6.80
CA GLU A 40 8.26 0.99 -7.47
C GLU A 40 7.73 2.18 -6.66
N ASN A 41 8.56 3.22 -6.59
CA ASN A 41 8.17 4.52 -6.05
C ASN A 41 7.84 5.45 -7.23
N LEU A 42 6.57 5.85 -7.34
CA LEU A 42 6.07 6.74 -8.40
C LEU A 42 6.13 8.22 -8.00
N GLY A 43 6.59 8.50 -6.78
CA GLY A 43 6.79 9.83 -6.20
C GLY A 43 5.56 10.39 -5.49
N THR A 44 5.77 11.53 -4.83
CA THR A 44 4.72 12.33 -4.22
C THR A 44 3.97 13.12 -5.31
N ARG A 45 2.65 13.02 -5.35
CA ARG A 45 1.82 13.79 -6.30
C ARG A 45 0.58 14.34 -5.62
N ASP A 46 0.03 15.40 -6.20
CA ASP A 46 -1.31 15.85 -5.87
C ASP A 46 -2.35 14.78 -6.22
N LEU A 47 -3.35 14.61 -5.37
CA LEU A 47 -4.49 13.75 -5.63
C LEU A 47 -5.42 14.45 -6.62
N PRO A 48 -6.02 13.73 -7.59
CA PRO A 48 -6.92 14.33 -8.58
C PRO A 48 -8.19 14.93 -7.94
N PHE A 49 -8.57 14.45 -6.75
CA PHE A 49 -9.65 14.97 -5.94
C PHE A 49 -9.35 14.75 -4.45
N LYS A 50 -10.07 15.46 -3.58
CA LYS A 50 -9.90 15.33 -2.13
C LYS A 50 -10.32 13.93 -1.68
N ILE A 51 -9.44 13.23 -0.98
CA ILE A 51 -9.74 11.92 -0.39
C ILE A 51 -9.91 12.12 1.11
N SER A 52 -11.03 11.64 1.68
CA SER A 52 -11.25 11.65 3.12
C SER A 52 -11.21 10.22 3.66
N VAL A 53 -10.24 9.94 4.52
CA VAL A 53 -10.03 8.62 5.12
C VAL A 53 -9.59 8.84 6.57
N HIS A 54 -10.07 8.00 7.50
CA HIS A 54 -9.81 8.12 8.94
C HIS A 54 -10.08 9.52 9.54
N GLY A 55 -11.07 10.24 9.01
CA GLY A 55 -11.46 11.58 9.50
C GLY A 55 -10.54 12.72 9.06
N VAL A 56 -9.54 12.44 8.21
CA VAL A 56 -8.61 13.44 7.66
C VAL A 56 -8.86 13.61 6.17
N VAL A 57 -8.69 14.82 5.65
CA VAL A 57 -8.79 15.12 4.22
C VAL A 57 -7.39 15.29 3.64
N TYR A 58 -7.08 14.50 2.61
CA TYR A 58 -5.81 14.50 1.92
C TYR A 58 -5.95 15.12 0.53
N ASN A 59 -4.98 15.95 0.16
CA ASN A 59 -4.85 16.55 -1.18
C ASN A 59 -3.60 16.06 -1.92
N LYS A 60 -2.67 15.39 -1.22
CA LYS A 60 -1.41 14.86 -1.74
C LYS A 60 -1.16 13.47 -1.15
N ALA A 61 -0.49 12.61 -1.91
CA ALA A 61 -0.10 11.28 -1.47
C ALA A 61 1.23 10.83 -2.10
N ASP A 62 1.90 9.90 -1.45
CA ASP A 62 3.05 9.18 -1.97
C ASP A 62 2.58 7.89 -2.66
N TYR A 63 2.90 7.73 -3.94
CA TYR A 63 2.41 6.64 -4.77
C TYR A 63 3.44 5.50 -4.85
N PHE A 64 3.02 4.30 -4.47
CA PHE A 64 3.85 3.09 -4.59
C PHE A 64 3.11 1.98 -5.31
N LEU A 65 3.82 1.29 -6.20
CA LEU A 65 3.31 0.14 -6.93
C LEU A 65 4.01 -1.13 -6.46
N PHE A 66 3.23 -2.08 -5.99
CA PHE A 66 3.67 -3.42 -5.61
C PHE A 66 3.21 -4.42 -6.67
N GLU A 67 4.16 -5.11 -7.29
CA GLU A 67 3.87 -6.30 -8.09
C GLU A 67 4.19 -7.53 -7.23
N PHE A 68 3.24 -8.42 -7.02
CA PHE A 68 3.43 -9.60 -6.17
C PHE A 68 2.61 -10.78 -6.66
N ASN A 69 3.01 -11.99 -6.27
CA ASN A 69 2.20 -13.18 -6.49
C ASN A 69 1.57 -13.59 -5.16
N ALA A 70 0.29 -13.99 -5.14
CA ALA A 70 -0.38 -14.45 -3.92
C ALA A 70 -1.48 -15.49 -4.21
N PRO A 71 -1.89 -16.28 -3.21
CA PRO A 71 -3.11 -17.09 -3.30
C PRO A 71 -4.37 -16.21 -3.43
N PRO A 72 -5.36 -16.57 -4.26
CA PRO A 72 -6.59 -15.77 -4.38
C PRO A 72 -7.36 -15.60 -3.07
N SER A 73 -7.27 -16.60 -2.18
CA SER A 73 -7.90 -16.58 -0.87
C SER A 73 -7.34 -15.53 0.09
N SER A 74 -6.11 -15.05 -0.12
CA SER A 74 -5.51 -14.04 0.77
C SER A 74 -5.84 -12.60 0.38
N ILE A 75 -6.32 -12.36 -0.85
CA ILE A 75 -6.55 -11.00 -1.37
C ILE A 75 -7.56 -10.23 -0.53
N ALA A 76 -8.69 -10.84 -0.17
CA ALA A 76 -9.70 -10.20 0.67
C ALA A 76 -9.12 -9.79 2.04
N SER A 77 -8.34 -10.68 2.66
CA SER A 77 -7.70 -10.39 3.95
C SER A 77 -6.65 -9.29 3.86
N LEU A 78 -5.93 -9.17 2.73
CA LEU A 78 -4.95 -8.09 2.52
C LEU A 78 -5.66 -6.73 2.44
N PHE A 79 -6.75 -6.64 1.67
CA PHE A 79 -7.54 -5.41 1.58
C PHE A 79 -8.11 -4.97 2.94
N ASP A 80 -8.62 -5.92 3.74
CA ASP A 80 -9.13 -5.63 5.08
C ASP A 80 -8.06 -5.06 6.02
N GLU A 81 -6.81 -5.53 5.92
CA GLU A 81 -5.71 -5.02 6.73
C GLU A 81 -5.30 -3.62 6.31
N TYR A 82 -5.22 -3.33 5.01
CA TYR A 82 -4.83 -2.00 4.52
C TYR A 82 -5.87 -0.92 4.82
N ILE A 83 -7.17 -1.24 4.80
CA ILE A 83 -8.24 -0.28 5.11
C ILE A 83 -8.24 0.10 6.60
N ARG A 84 -7.74 -0.77 7.46
CA ARG A 84 -7.65 -0.50 8.91
C ARG A 84 -6.38 0.26 9.28
N ASP A 85 -5.46 0.43 8.34
CA ASP A 85 -4.15 0.98 8.60
C ASP A 85 -4.13 2.52 8.64
N VAL A 86 -3.60 3.09 9.74
CA VAL A 86 -3.61 4.54 10.04
C VAL A 86 -2.20 5.17 10.01
#